data_AF-A0A7K1V9K0-F1
#
_entry.id   AF-A0A7K1V9K0-F1
#
_cell.length_a   1.000
_cell.length_b   1.000
_cell.length_c   1.000
_cell.angle_alpha   90.00
_cell.angle_beta   90.00
_cell.angle_gamma   90.00
#
_symmetry.space_group_name_H-M   'P 1'
#
loop_
_entity.id
_entity.type
_entity.pdbx_description
1 polymer ?
#
loop_
_entity_poly.entity_id
_entity_poly.type
_entity_poly.pdbx_seq_one_letter_code
_entity_poly.pdbx_strand_id
1 'polypeptide(L)'
;MTVLAIAAALSGCGDTGTPGAQSSTTAPVSSSASAATGTTSQSAATTAAGGGTSEQPCKPDPAVIRNAAASLAPVEVVPGKPWKWALPAVGANPTVNSICSGLSAALISIEGATASSPMQVLLFHRGGYVGTAEPTWNSFISTDPAHTTDDSVGLKYKVVGSCDACADGTFYCVQYRWDGAKVVTSGRPPRIIGTTVEPGSTKC
;
A
#
# COMPACT_ATOMS: atom_id res chain seq x y z
N MET A 1 10.53 31.67 -38.47
CA MET A 1 9.76 32.93 -38.41
C MET A 1 8.32 32.50 -38.19
N THR A 2 7.69 32.72 -37.04
CA THR A 2 7.51 33.99 -36.34
C THR A 2 7.15 33.71 -34.88
N VAL A 3 7.86 34.36 -33.95
CA VAL A 3 7.50 34.46 -32.52
C VAL A 3 6.55 35.65 -32.39
N LEU A 4 5.39 35.46 -31.75
CA LEU A 4 4.55 36.58 -31.32
C LEU A 4 4.46 36.57 -29.79
N ALA A 5 5.17 37.51 -29.19
CA ALA A 5 5.08 37.86 -27.78
C ALA A 5 3.94 38.86 -27.59
N ILE A 6 3.15 38.70 -26.52
CA ILE A 6 2.26 39.76 -26.02
C ILE A 6 2.51 39.87 -24.51
N ALA A 7 3.04 41.02 -24.13
CA ALA A 7 3.09 41.50 -22.76
C ALA A 7 2.04 42.61 -22.61
N ALA A 8 1.30 42.62 -21.50
CA ALA A 8 0.65 43.80 -20.96
C ALA A 8 0.54 43.65 -19.42
N ALA A 9 0.96 44.70 -18.72
CA ALA A 9 1.02 44.82 -17.27
C ALA A 9 -0.18 45.63 -16.72
N LEU A 10 -0.11 45.94 -15.41
CA LEU A 10 -0.94 46.85 -14.58
C LEU A 10 -2.21 46.21 -13.99
N SER A 11 -2.65 46.43 -12.75
CA SER A 11 -2.15 46.95 -11.46
C SER A 11 -3.38 47.02 -10.56
N GLY A 12 -3.30 46.64 -9.27
CA GLY A 12 -4.40 46.83 -8.32
C GLY A 12 -3.92 46.67 -6.88
N CYS A 13 -4.00 47.75 -6.11
CA CYS A 13 -3.52 47.92 -4.74
C CYS A 13 -4.69 48.36 -3.84
N GLY A 14 -4.60 48.06 -2.54
CA GLY A 14 -5.37 48.69 -1.44
C GLY A 14 -6.51 47.85 -0.86
N ASP A 15 -6.81 47.84 0.45
CA ASP A 15 -6.18 48.52 1.59
C ASP A 15 -6.69 47.95 2.94
N THR A 16 -5.79 47.95 3.92
CA THR A 16 -5.89 48.10 5.39
C THR A 16 -7.19 47.88 6.21
N GLY A 17 -7.06 47.10 7.30
CA GLY A 17 -7.96 47.09 8.47
C GLY A 17 -7.33 46.38 9.69
N THR A 18 -7.17 47.12 10.79
CA THR A 18 -6.18 47.01 11.89
C THR A 18 -6.64 46.12 13.10
N PRO A 19 -5.95 46.07 14.28
CA PRO A 19 -5.86 44.86 15.11
C PRO A 19 -6.85 44.87 16.30
N GLY A 20 -7.16 43.69 16.83
CA GLY A 20 -7.91 43.56 18.08
C GLY A 20 -7.31 42.50 18.97
N ALA A 21 -6.42 42.90 19.87
CA ALA A 21 -6.05 42.12 21.05
C ALA A 21 -7.05 42.43 22.15
N GLN A 22 -7.74 41.42 22.70
CA GLN A 22 -8.23 41.45 24.09
C GLN A 22 -8.25 40.04 24.68
N SER A 23 -7.33 39.80 25.62
CA SER A 23 -7.49 38.84 26.72
C SER A 23 -8.61 39.32 27.65
N SER A 24 -9.28 38.40 28.36
CA SER A 24 -9.54 38.43 29.83
C SER A 24 -10.53 37.35 30.31
N THR A 25 -10.02 36.46 31.20
CA THR A 25 -10.58 35.93 32.47
C THR A 25 -11.90 35.12 32.60
N THR A 26 -11.74 33.87 33.10
CA THR A 26 -12.30 33.20 34.32
C THR A 26 -13.85 33.19 34.51
N ALA A 27 -14.57 32.07 34.78
CA ALA A 27 -14.56 31.19 35.98
C ALA A 27 -15.65 30.05 35.85
N PRO A 28 -16.06 29.25 36.88
CA PRO A 28 -15.74 27.81 37.02
C PRO A 28 -16.96 26.84 37.19
N VAL A 29 -16.65 25.56 37.52
CA VAL A 29 -17.45 24.46 38.15
C VAL A 29 -18.41 23.67 37.24
N SER A 30 -18.70 22.36 37.40
CA SER A 30 -18.62 21.45 38.54
C SER A 30 -18.45 19.98 38.13
N SER A 31 -17.98 19.19 39.08
CA SER A 31 -17.72 17.76 39.09
C SER A 31 -18.92 16.85 38.84
N SER A 32 -18.63 15.65 38.33
CA SER A 32 -19.28 14.42 38.82
C SER A 32 -18.33 13.23 38.67
N ALA A 33 -17.89 12.72 39.83
CA ALA A 33 -17.25 11.43 39.98
C ALA A 33 -18.30 10.31 39.95
N SER A 34 -17.91 9.14 39.47
CA SER A 34 -18.46 7.88 39.97
C SER A 34 -17.40 6.79 39.84
N ALA A 35 -17.02 6.25 40.99
CA ALA A 35 -16.22 5.06 41.16
C ALA A 35 -17.11 3.96 41.77
N ALA A 36 -16.96 2.74 41.28
CA ALA A 36 -17.16 1.46 41.96
C ALA A 36 -16.69 0.39 40.96
N THR A 37 -15.50 -0.22 41.07
CA THR A 37 -15.00 -1.24 42.01
C THR A 37 -15.76 -2.57 41.97
N GLY A 38 -15.03 -3.63 41.58
CA GLY A 38 -15.30 -5.04 41.86
C GLY A 38 -15.30 -5.92 40.61
N THR A 39 -14.68 -7.09 40.48
CA THR A 39 -13.71 -7.89 41.24
C THR A 39 -13.24 -9.01 40.29
N THR A 40 -12.01 -9.47 40.47
CA THR A 40 -11.22 -10.49 39.78
C THR A 40 -11.86 -11.90 39.62
N SER A 41 -11.60 -12.57 38.50
CA SER A 41 -11.16 -14.00 38.35
C SER A 41 -11.14 -14.37 36.86
N GLN A 42 -9.99 -14.41 36.18
CA GLN A 42 -8.96 -15.47 36.13
C GLN A 42 -9.34 -16.71 35.30
N SER A 43 -8.68 -16.77 34.14
CA SER A 43 -8.17 -17.93 33.37
C SER A 43 -9.14 -18.90 32.69
N ALA A 44 -9.08 -18.86 31.35
CA ALA A 44 -8.87 -20.08 30.57
C ALA A 44 -7.77 -19.81 29.55
N ALA A 45 -6.58 -20.38 29.82
CA ALA A 45 -5.49 -20.48 28.88
C ALA A 45 -5.81 -21.52 27.81
N THR A 46 -5.60 -21.20 26.54
CA THR A 46 -5.20 -22.17 25.51
C THR A 46 -4.33 -21.47 24.48
N THR A 47 -3.04 -21.76 24.59
CA THR A 47 -1.98 -21.80 23.58
C THR A 47 -2.27 -21.18 22.20
N ALA A 48 -1.65 -20.01 21.94
CA ALA A 48 -1.15 -19.68 20.61
C ALA A 48 0.33 -19.29 20.76
N ALA A 49 1.18 -20.06 20.09
CA ALA A 49 2.62 -19.91 20.07
C ALA A 49 3.05 -18.68 19.26
N GLY A 50 4.09 -17.98 19.75
CA GLY A 50 5.05 -17.25 18.93
C GLY A 50 4.64 -15.85 18.46
N GLY A 51 4.80 -14.86 19.34
CA GLY A 51 4.76 -13.45 18.98
C GLY A 51 5.57 -12.61 19.96
N GLY A 52 6.82 -13.01 20.19
CA GLY A 52 7.74 -12.24 21.03
C GLY A 52 7.98 -10.88 20.38
N THR A 53 7.41 -9.82 20.99
CA THR A 53 7.82 -8.43 20.77
C THR A 53 9.22 -8.24 21.36
N SER A 54 10.21 -8.73 20.64
CA SER A 54 11.54 -8.14 20.67
C SER A 54 11.63 -7.27 19.44
N GLU A 55 11.51 -5.95 19.63
CA GLU A 55 11.80 -4.93 18.62
C GLU A 55 13.29 -5.00 18.28
N GLN A 56 13.66 -6.03 17.52
CA GLN A 56 15.01 -6.13 16.98
C GLN A 56 15.15 -5.01 15.94
N PRO A 57 16.22 -4.20 16.00
CA PRO A 57 16.38 -3.11 15.03
C PRO A 57 16.41 -3.70 13.62
N CYS A 58 15.49 -3.25 12.78
CA CYS A 58 15.42 -3.70 11.40
C CYS A 58 16.69 -3.27 10.65
N LYS A 59 17.27 -4.21 9.90
CA LYS A 59 18.36 -3.93 8.97
C LYS A 59 17.85 -4.20 7.55
N PRO A 60 17.95 -3.24 6.63
CA PRO A 60 17.51 -3.47 5.26
C PRO A 60 18.44 -4.48 4.59
N ASP A 61 17.93 -5.69 4.36
CA ASP A 61 18.62 -6.75 3.64
C ASP A 61 17.82 -7.12 2.37
N PRO A 62 18.32 -6.80 1.16
CA PRO A 62 17.64 -7.16 -0.07
C PRO A 62 17.52 -8.68 -0.28
N ALA A 63 18.29 -9.51 0.45
CA ALA A 63 18.14 -10.96 0.41
C ALA A 63 16.77 -11.42 0.93
N VAL A 64 16.11 -10.66 1.81
CA VAL A 64 14.78 -11.04 2.32
C VAL A 64 13.75 -11.10 1.19
N ILE A 65 13.83 -10.18 0.23
CA ILE A 65 12.92 -10.15 -0.92
C ILE A 65 13.19 -11.35 -1.83
N ARG A 66 14.46 -11.68 -2.09
CA ARG A 66 14.84 -12.85 -2.89
C ARG A 66 14.38 -14.15 -2.24
N ASN A 67 14.55 -14.28 -0.92
CA ASN A 67 14.15 -15.47 -0.18
C ASN A 67 12.63 -15.64 -0.17
N ALA A 68 11.89 -14.54 0.04
CA ALA A 68 10.43 -14.52 -0.07
C ALA A 68 9.96 -14.94 -1.47
N ALA A 69 10.52 -14.36 -2.53
CA ALA A 69 10.22 -14.74 -3.91
C ALA A 69 10.51 -16.23 -4.20
N ALA A 70 11.65 -16.74 -3.69
CA ALA A 70 12.04 -18.14 -3.87
C ALA A 70 11.14 -19.14 -3.11
N SER A 71 10.42 -18.68 -2.09
CA SER A 71 9.46 -19.51 -1.34
C SER A 71 8.11 -19.68 -2.03
N LEU A 72 7.82 -18.86 -3.04
CA LEU A 72 6.57 -18.95 -3.80
C LEU A 72 6.61 -20.12 -4.79
N ALA A 73 5.46 -20.73 -5.01
CA ALA A 73 5.30 -21.69 -6.09
C ALA A 73 5.55 -20.99 -7.45
N PRO A 74 6.14 -21.69 -8.44
CA PRO A 74 6.24 -21.19 -9.80
C PRO A 74 4.87 -20.80 -10.37
N VAL A 75 4.84 -19.80 -11.23
CA VAL A 75 3.63 -19.34 -11.91
C VAL A 75 3.47 -20.03 -13.26
N GLU A 76 2.27 -20.53 -13.53
CA GLU A 76 1.94 -21.19 -14.79
C GLU A 76 0.82 -20.42 -15.50
N VAL A 77 1.20 -19.55 -16.43
CA VAL A 77 0.24 -18.80 -17.28
C VAL A 77 -0.19 -19.65 -18.48
N VAL A 78 0.73 -20.50 -18.95
CA VAL A 78 0.53 -21.43 -20.05
C VAL A 78 0.68 -22.84 -19.50
N PRO A 79 -0.32 -23.73 -19.70
CA PRO A 79 -0.26 -25.10 -19.21
C PRO A 79 1.03 -25.82 -19.58
N GLY A 80 1.67 -26.47 -18.60
CA GLY A 80 2.92 -27.21 -18.73
C GLY A 80 4.19 -26.36 -18.84
N LYS A 81 4.11 -25.04 -18.63
CA LYS A 81 5.28 -24.14 -18.65
C LYS A 81 5.33 -23.27 -17.39
N PRO A 82 5.88 -23.79 -16.28
CA PRO A 82 6.05 -23.01 -15.06
C PRO A 82 7.22 -22.01 -15.21
N TRP A 83 7.01 -20.80 -14.71
CA TRP A 83 8.00 -19.73 -14.64
C TRP A 83 8.36 -19.44 -13.18
N LYS A 84 9.64 -19.19 -12.93
CA LYS A 84 10.08 -18.75 -11.60
C LYS A 84 9.86 -17.26 -11.43
N TRP A 85 9.52 -16.86 -10.21
CA TRP A 85 9.52 -15.47 -9.81
C TRP A 85 10.95 -14.91 -9.77
N ALA A 86 11.13 -13.70 -10.27
CA ALA A 86 12.39 -13.00 -10.39
C ALA A 86 12.25 -11.51 -10.03
N LEU A 87 13.40 -10.91 -9.72
CA LEU A 87 13.59 -9.46 -9.63
C LEU A 87 14.46 -9.00 -10.80
N PRO A 88 14.26 -7.79 -11.35
CA PRO A 88 13.32 -6.75 -10.90
C PRO A 88 11.88 -6.97 -11.38
N ALA A 89 10.90 -6.33 -10.72
CA ALA A 89 9.60 -6.14 -11.35
C ALA A 89 9.69 -5.23 -12.57
N VAL A 90 8.62 -5.25 -13.37
CA VAL A 90 8.47 -4.38 -14.54
C VAL A 90 8.28 -2.94 -14.08
N GLY A 91 9.09 -2.03 -14.61
CA GLY A 91 9.13 -0.62 -14.19
C GLY A 91 10.09 -0.40 -13.03
N ALA A 92 10.88 0.68 -13.11
CA ALA A 92 12.18 0.84 -12.44
C ALA A 92 12.19 0.99 -10.90
N ASN A 93 11.15 0.59 -10.17
CA ASN A 93 11.17 0.61 -8.71
C ASN A 93 10.28 -0.53 -8.15
N PRO A 94 10.85 -1.72 -7.89
CA PRO A 94 10.08 -2.87 -7.45
C PRO A 94 9.60 -2.75 -6.02
N THR A 95 9.97 -1.70 -5.27
CA THR A 95 9.66 -1.61 -3.84
C THR A 95 8.78 -0.41 -3.50
N VAL A 96 7.82 -0.62 -2.60
CA VAL A 96 7.02 0.42 -1.96
C VAL A 96 7.48 0.51 -0.51
N ASN A 97 7.86 1.73 -0.11
CA ASN A 97 8.51 2.03 1.17
C ASN A 97 9.87 1.34 1.36
N SER A 98 10.61 1.75 2.39
CA SER A 98 11.79 1.02 2.84
C SER A 98 11.36 -0.32 3.43
N ILE A 99 12.14 -1.39 3.23
CA ILE A 99 11.85 -2.72 3.78
C ILE A 99 11.68 -2.72 5.32
N CYS A 100 12.24 -1.71 5.99
CA CYS A 100 12.16 -1.52 7.44
C CYS A 100 10.98 -0.67 7.92
N SER A 101 10.12 -0.19 7.01
CA SER A 101 8.93 0.60 7.38
C SER A 101 7.90 -0.27 8.11
N GLY A 102 6.93 0.36 8.75
CA GLY A 102 5.79 -0.32 9.35
C GLY A 102 5.08 -1.28 8.39
N LEU A 103 4.93 -0.93 7.12
CA LEU A 103 4.60 -1.87 6.07
C LEU A 103 5.32 -1.46 4.79
N SER A 104 5.86 -2.45 4.09
CA SER A 104 6.51 -2.27 2.80
C SER A 104 6.12 -3.39 1.86
N ALA A 105 6.33 -3.16 0.57
CA ALA A 105 6.06 -4.14 -0.44
C ALA A 105 7.20 -4.26 -1.45
N ALA A 106 7.35 -5.45 -2.01
CA ALA A 106 8.14 -5.67 -3.21
C ALA A 106 7.28 -6.32 -4.28
N LEU A 107 7.13 -5.65 -5.40
CA LEU A 107 6.57 -6.19 -6.62
C LEU A 107 7.64 -7.06 -7.27
N ILE A 108 7.25 -8.26 -7.66
CA ILE A 108 8.09 -9.20 -8.41
C ILE A 108 7.33 -9.65 -9.65
N SER A 109 8.06 -10.11 -10.66
CA SER A 109 7.48 -10.66 -11.88
C SER A 109 8.32 -11.85 -12.36
N ILE A 110 8.11 -12.32 -13.57
CA ILE A 110 8.94 -13.35 -14.19
C ILE A 110 10.15 -12.73 -14.91
N GLU A 111 11.16 -13.54 -15.23
CA GLU A 111 12.28 -13.08 -16.05
C GLU A 111 11.81 -12.68 -17.46
N GLY A 112 12.31 -11.55 -17.97
CA GLY A 112 11.91 -11.02 -19.29
C GLY A 112 10.49 -10.42 -19.32
N ALA A 113 9.91 -10.15 -18.15
CA ALA A 113 8.55 -9.65 -18.04
C ALA A 113 8.30 -8.29 -18.72
N THR A 114 7.08 -8.14 -19.20
CA THR A 114 6.44 -6.89 -19.62
C THR A 114 5.26 -6.56 -18.69
N ALA A 115 4.63 -5.39 -18.82
CA ALA A 115 3.60 -4.96 -17.87
C ALA A 115 2.38 -5.91 -17.80
N SER A 116 2.12 -6.67 -18.86
CA SER A 116 1.06 -7.68 -18.93
C SER A 116 1.45 -9.04 -18.33
N SER A 117 2.72 -9.21 -17.96
CA SER A 117 3.20 -10.45 -17.32
C SER A 117 2.65 -10.59 -15.90
N PRO A 118 2.62 -11.82 -15.35
CA PRO A 118 2.25 -12.04 -13.97
C PRO A 118 3.14 -11.25 -13.01
N MET A 119 2.51 -10.68 -12.01
CA MET A 119 3.12 -9.94 -10.93
C MET A 119 2.60 -10.51 -9.61
N GLN A 120 3.49 -10.58 -8.63
CA GLN A 120 3.12 -10.85 -7.24
C GLN A 120 3.62 -9.69 -6.38
N VAL A 121 2.85 -9.34 -5.37
CA VAL A 121 3.24 -8.35 -4.36
C VAL A 121 3.61 -9.10 -3.08
N LEU A 122 4.88 -9.00 -2.69
CA LEU A 122 5.39 -9.48 -1.41
C LEU A 122 5.24 -8.38 -0.37
N LEU A 123 4.69 -8.68 0.81
CA LEU A 123 4.51 -7.73 1.90
C LEU A 123 5.50 -8.01 3.04
N PHE A 124 6.03 -6.94 3.62
CA PHE A 124 6.98 -7.02 4.73
C PHE A 124 6.60 -6.03 5.83
N HIS A 125 6.77 -6.47 7.08
CA HIS A 125 6.63 -5.64 8.28
C HIS A 125 8.00 -5.55 8.95
N ARG A 126 8.58 -4.35 9.01
CA ARG A 126 9.87 -4.10 9.71
C ARG A 126 10.98 -5.09 9.33
N GLY A 127 11.11 -5.38 8.03
CA GLY A 127 12.12 -6.27 7.48
C GLY A 127 11.75 -7.76 7.44
N GLY A 128 10.65 -8.17 8.08
CA GLY A 128 10.15 -9.55 8.04
C GLY A 128 9.11 -9.76 6.95
N TYR A 129 9.23 -10.84 6.18
CA TYR A 129 8.20 -11.22 5.20
C TYR A 129 6.93 -11.69 5.92
N VAL A 130 5.78 -11.10 5.58
CA VAL A 130 4.49 -11.39 6.24
C VAL A 130 3.46 -12.04 5.31
N GLY A 131 3.78 -12.19 4.01
CA GLY A 131 2.93 -12.87 3.04
C GLY A 131 2.81 -12.10 1.72
N THR A 132 1.94 -12.58 0.85
CA THR A 132 1.60 -11.89 -0.40
C THR A 132 0.36 -11.02 -0.22
N ALA A 133 0.26 -9.95 -1.02
CA ALA A 133 -0.92 -9.08 -0.97
C ALA A 133 -2.18 -9.81 -1.52
N GLU A 134 -1.98 -10.71 -2.48
CA GLU A 134 -3.01 -11.56 -3.08
C GLU A 134 -2.59 -13.04 -3.03
N PRO A 135 -3.56 -13.97 -2.94
CA PRO A 135 -3.27 -15.40 -2.97
C PRO A 135 -2.84 -15.91 -4.36
N THR A 136 -3.18 -15.17 -5.41
CA THR A 136 -2.83 -15.48 -6.81
C THR A 136 -2.18 -14.27 -7.44
N TRP A 137 -1.41 -14.48 -8.51
CA TRP A 137 -0.79 -13.41 -9.27
C TRP A 137 -1.83 -12.51 -9.97
N ASN A 138 -1.40 -11.29 -10.33
CA ASN A 138 -2.15 -10.36 -11.17
C ASN A 138 -1.25 -9.77 -12.26
N SER A 139 -1.73 -8.82 -13.05
CA SER A 139 -0.91 -8.07 -14.00
C SER A 139 -1.21 -6.58 -13.91
N PHE A 140 -0.37 -5.74 -14.53
CA PHE A 140 -0.51 -4.28 -14.55
C PHE A 140 -0.70 -3.65 -13.16
N ILE A 141 0.10 -4.09 -12.19
CA ILE A 141 0.12 -3.52 -10.85
C ILE A 141 1.06 -2.32 -10.83
N SER A 142 0.58 -1.19 -10.32
CA SER A 142 1.40 0.01 -10.09
C SER A 142 1.24 0.54 -8.67
N THR A 143 2.20 1.34 -8.23
CA THR A 143 2.18 1.93 -6.90
C THR A 143 1.18 3.08 -6.82
N ASP A 144 0.59 3.28 -5.64
CA ASP A 144 -0.25 4.43 -5.35
C ASP A 144 0.35 5.27 -4.21
N PRO A 145 1.24 6.23 -4.52
CA PRO A 145 1.88 7.07 -3.51
C PRO A 145 0.87 7.89 -2.68
N ALA A 146 -0.31 8.21 -3.23
CA ALA A 146 -1.33 8.99 -2.53
C ALA A 146 -1.98 8.22 -1.36
N HIS A 147 -1.94 6.88 -1.40
CA HIS A 147 -2.51 5.99 -0.39
C HIS A 147 -1.44 5.12 0.29
N THR A 148 -0.18 5.54 0.21
CA THR A 148 0.96 4.88 0.86
C THR A 148 1.45 5.74 2.03
N THR A 149 1.66 5.11 3.18
CA THR A 149 2.21 5.72 4.41
C THR A 149 3.28 4.80 4.99
N ASP A 150 3.84 5.10 6.18
CA ASP A 150 4.81 4.20 6.80
C ASP A 150 4.24 2.80 7.10
N ASP A 151 2.98 2.72 7.56
CA ASP A 151 2.27 1.48 7.92
C ASP A 151 1.32 0.97 6.83
N SER A 152 1.28 1.61 5.65
CA SER A 152 0.39 1.21 4.56
C SER A 152 1.02 1.28 3.19
N VAL A 153 0.59 0.34 2.33
CA VAL A 153 0.99 0.23 0.93
C VAL A 153 -0.26 0.40 0.08
N GLY A 154 -0.28 1.45 -0.75
CA GLY A 154 -1.31 1.66 -1.77
C GLY A 154 -0.87 1.10 -3.11
N LEU A 155 -1.75 0.33 -3.77
CA LEU A 155 -1.53 -0.23 -5.11
C LEU A 155 -2.72 0.04 -6.03
N LYS A 156 -2.44 0.18 -7.33
CA LYS A 156 -3.45 0.26 -8.40
C LYS A 156 -3.32 -0.96 -9.30
N TYR A 157 -4.46 -1.51 -9.67
CA TYR A 157 -4.59 -2.65 -10.56
C TYR A 157 -5.33 -2.22 -11.81
N LYS A 158 -4.70 -2.34 -12.98
CA LYS A 158 -5.35 -2.00 -14.25
C LYS A 158 -6.06 -3.22 -14.81
N VAL A 159 -7.36 -3.08 -15.09
CA VAL A 159 -8.04 -3.89 -16.10
C VAL A 159 -7.90 -3.15 -17.43
N VAL A 160 -7.28 -3.80 -18.41
CA VAL A 160 -7.03 -3.19 -19.73
C VAL A 160 -8.34 -2.87 -20.46
N GLY A 161 -8.32 -1.78 -21.22
CA GLY A 161 -9.43 -1.36 -22.08
C GLY A 161 -9.24 -1.90 -23.50
N SER A 162 -9.29 -1.01 -24.49
CA SER A 162 -9.09 -1.36 -25.91
C SER A 162 -7.70 -1.89 -26.23
N CYS A 163 -6.67 -1.54 -25.44
CA CYS A 163 -5.34 -2.12 -25.54
C CYS A 163 -4.56 -2.03 -24.21
N ASP A 164 -3.48 -2.81 -24.07
CA ASP A 164 -2.64 -2.86 -22.86
C ASP A 164 -2.11 -1.49 -22.43
N ALA A 165 -1.69 -0.66 -23.39
CA ALA A 165 -1.14 0.67 -23.15
C ALA A 165 -2.18 1.80 -23.19
N CYS A 166 -3.42 1.50 -23.59
CA CYS A 166 -4.46 2.49 -23.81
C CYS A 166 -4.92 3.11 -22.48
N ALA A 167 -5.31 4.39 -22.55
CA ALA A 167 -5.72 5.17 -21.38
C ALA A 167 -7.13 4.84 -20.88
N ASP A 168 -7.91 4.10 -21.66
CA ASP A 168 -9.28 3.67 -21.36
C ASP A 168 -9.35 2.43 -20.43
N GLY A 169 -8.22 2.00 -19.88
CA GLY A 169 -8.20 0.98 -18.84
C GLY A 169 -8.86 1.46 -17.55
N THR A 170 -9.49 0.53 -16.83
CA THR A 170 -10.08 0.83 -15.52
C THR A 170 -9.08 0.48 -14.42
N PHE A 171 -8.84 1.41 -13.49
CA PHE A 171 -7.98 1.15 -12.34
C PHE A 171 -8.82 0.83 -11.11
N TYR A 172 -8.29 -0.08 -10.29
CA TYR A 172 -8.84 -0.40 -8.98
C TYR A 172 -7.77 -0.14 -7.93
N CYS A 173 -8.07 0.67 -6.92
CA CYS A 173 -7.13 0.87 -5.80
C CYS A 173 -7.40 -0.11 -4.68
N VAL A 174 -6.31 -0.61 -4.11
CA VAL A 174 -6.31 -1.43 -2.91
C VAL A 174 -5.26 -0.87 -1.96
N GLN A 175 -5.62 -0.76 -0.69
CA GLN A 175 -4.68 -0.39 0.36
C GLN A 175 -4.48 -1.57 1.30
N TYR A 176 -3.22 -1.88 1.57
CA TYR A 176 -2.80 -2.85 2.57
C TYR A 176 -2.24 -2.08 3.75
N ARG A 177 -2.65 -2.39 4.97
CA ARG A 177 -2.25 -1.65 6.18
C ARG A 177 -1.92 -2.61 7.30
N TRP A 178 -0.87 -2.32 8.07
CA TRP A 178 -0.55 -3.07 9.28
C TRP A 178 -1.45 -2.63 10.45
N ASP A 179 -2.24 -3.54 11.03
CA ASP A 179 -3.16 -3.20 12.14
C ASP A 179 -2.54 -3.34 13.55
N GLY A 180 -1.27 -3.71 13.62
CA GLY A 180 -0.56 -4.05 14.86
C GLY A 180 -0.31 -5.56 15.02
N ALA A 181 -1.04 -6.41 14.29
CA ALA A 181 -0.88 -7.87 14.33
C ALA A 181 -0.79 -8.51 12.95
N LYS A 182 -1.48 -7.96 11.96
CA LYS A 182 -1.53 -8.50 10.59
C LYS A 182 -1.77 -7.40 9.57
N VAL A 183 -1.68 -7.79 8.31
CA VAL A 183 -2.11 -6.94 7.20
C VAL A 183 -3.63 -6.99 7.09
N VAL A 184 -4.27 -5.82 7.13
CA VAL A 184 -5.67 -5.61 6.78
C VAL A 184 -5.75 -4.98 5.39
N THR A 185 -6.67 -5.49 4.57
CA THR A 185 -6.84 -5.04 3.19
C THR A 185 -8.12 -4.24 3.07
N SER A 186 -8.01 -3.04 2.49
CA SER A 186 -9.14 -2.20 2.12
C SER A 186 -9.28 -2.19 0.61
N GLY A 187 -10.42 -2.68 0.13
CA GLY A 187 -10.66 -2.93 -1.27
C GLY A 187 -10.32 -4.37 -1.68
N ARG A 188 -10.54 -4.69 -2.95
CA ARG A 188 -10.27 -5.99 -3.55
C ARG A 188 -9.73 -5.78 -4.97
N PRO A 189 -8.58 -6.36 -5.34
CA PRO A 189 -8.08 -6.27 -6.70
C PRO A 189 -8.98 -7.04 -7.68
N PRO A 190 -8.96 -6.70 -8.97
CA PRO A 190 -9.61 -7.51 -9.99
C PRO A 190 -8.98 -8.90 -10.05
N ARG A 191 -9.77 -9.91 -10.42
CA ARG A 191 -9.27 -11.27 -10.65
C ARG A 191 -9.44 -11.65 -12.11
N ILE A 192 -8.38 -12.21 -12.70
CA ILE A 192 -8.38 -12.74 -14.05
C ILE A 192 -8.51 -14.26 -13.96
N ILE A 193 -9.62 -14.80 -14.47
CA ILE A 193 -9.91 -16.24 -14.47
C ILE A 193 -10.13 -16.64 -15.93
N GLY A 194 -9.07 -17.17 -16.56
CA GLY A 194 -9.07 -17.43 -17.99
C GLY A 194 -9.28 -16.14 -18.78
N THR A 195 -10.40 -16.04 -19.51
CA THR A 195 -10.80 -14.83 -20.24
C THR A 195 -11.76 -13.92 -19.47
N THR A 196 -12.19 -14.33 -18.28
CA THR A 196 -13.14 -13.57 -17.46
C THR A 196 -12.38 -12.67 -16.50
N VAL A 197 -12.78 -11.40 -16.44
CA VAL A 197 -12.29 -10.45 -15.44
C VAL A 197 -13.39 -10.22 -14.41
N GLU A 198 -13.17 -10.65 -13.18
CA GLU A 198 -13.96 -10.24 -12.03
C GLU A 198 -13.46 -8.85 -11.60
N PRO A 199 -14.29 -7.79 -11.64
CA PRO A 199 -13.85 -6.44 -11.29
C PRO A 199 -13.42 -6.36 -9.83
N GLY A 200 -12.52 -5.42 -9.52
CA GLY A 200 -12.18 -5.07 -8.15
C GLY A 200 -13.34 -4.34 -7.44
N SER A 201 -13.20 -4.12 -6.13
CA SER A 201 -14.29 -3.49 -5.35
C SER A 201 -14.32 -1.96 -5.44
N THR A 202 -13.16 -1.32 -5.69
CA THR A 202 -13.00 0.13 -5.54
C THR A 202 -12.27 0.69 -6.75
N LYS A 203 -12.95 1.52 -7.55
CA LYS A 203 -12.36 2.16 -8.72
C LYS A 203 -11.54 3.39 -8.35
N CYS A 204 -10.51 3.63 -9.17
CA CYS A 204 -9.71 4.83 -9.28
C CYS A 204 -9.51 5.14 -10.78
#